data_AF-A0A842PC37-F1
#
_entry.id   AF-A0A842PC37-F1
#
_cell.length_a   1.000
_cell.length_b   1.000
_cell.length_c   1.000
_cell.angle_alpha   90.00
_cell.angle_beta   90.00
_cell.angle_gamma   90.00
#
_symmetry.space_group_name_H-M   'P 1'
#
loop_
_entity.id
_entity.type
_entity.pdbx_description
1 polymer ?
#
loop_
_entity_poly.entity_id
_entity_poly.type
_entity_poly.pdbx_seq_one_letter_code
_entity_poly.pdbx_strand_id
1 'polypeptide(L)'
;MSAVSRLVMVNLDTGEQRIIGDPLFPVANPSIGHGVVAWQHKWGLNSMDPNDAELDWDVKYHIILENHSYQLHTEDEFNQTEPQVMEGYIAWLQDSGGEEPPEVIIYSLEETFEPYSSRTLQIAIITLIPLLTIWMIQRQRENIDSTDEEE
;
A
#
# COMPACT_ATOMS: atom_id res chain seq x y z
N MET A 1 -16.66 12.28 28.24
CA MET A 1 -15.83 11.11 27.90
C MET A 1 -16.10 10.81 26.44
N SER A 2 -15.14 11.05 25.54
CA SER A 2 -15.33 10.71 24.12
C SER A 2 -14.94 9.24 23.95
N ALA A 3 -15.89 8.41 23.51
CA ALA A 3 -15.61 7.02 23.18
C ALA A 3 -14.94 6.96 21.81
N VAL A 4 -13.82 6.26 21.70
CA VAL A 4 -13.16 5.99 20.41
C VAL A 4 -13.94 4.92 19.67
N SER A 5 -14.40 5.23 18.45
CA SER A 5 -15.05 4.26 17.55
C SER A 5 -14.04 3.25 17.04
N ARG A 6 -14.40 1.96 17.03
CA ARG A 6 -13.53 0.85 16.58
C ARG A 6 -14.19 0.04 15.48
N LEU A 7 -13.38 -0.49 14.56
CA LEU A 7 -13.85 -1.35 13.47
C LEU A 7 -13.70 -2.82 13.86
N VAL A 8 -14.83 -3.53 13.93
CA VAL A 8 -14.88 -4.97 14.20
C VAL A 8 -15.49 -5.67 13.00
N MET A 9 -14.77 -6.63 12.45
CA MET A 9 -15.28 -7.55 11.44
C MET A 9 -15.82 -8.79 12.12
N VAL A 10 -17.02 -9.21 11.71
CA VAL A 10 -17.69 -10.40 12.24
C VAL A 10 -17.98 -11.35 11.09
N ASN A 11 -17.51 -12.60 11.21
CA ASN A 11 -17.91 -13.67 10.32
C ASN A 11 -19.28 -14.19 10.77
N LEU A 12 -20.29 -14.04 9.92
CA LEU A 12 -21.67 -14.40 10.26
C LEU A 12 -21.93 -15.92 10.24
N ASP A 13 -21.08 -16.70 9.56
CA ASP A 13 -21.20 -18.16 9.50
C ASP A 13 -20.58 -18.84 10.73
N THR A 14 -19.42 -18.35 11.19
CA THR A 14 -18.66 -18.93 12.31
C THR A 14 -18.87 -18.20 13.63
N GLY A 15 -19.32 -16.94 13.60
CA GLY A 15 -19.36 -16.05 14.75
C GLY A 15 -18.00 -15.50 15.17
N GLU A 16 -16.94 -15.76 14.41
CA GLU A 16 -15.61 -15.23 14.69
C GLU A 16 -15.60 -13.69 14.55
N GLN A 17 -14.93 -13.02 15.48
CA GLN A 17 -14.80 -11.56 15.49
C GLN A 17 -13.33 -11.15 15.53
N ARG A 18 -12.98 -10.10 14.79
CA ARG A 18 -11.63 -9.52 14.80
C ARG A 18 -11.66 -8.01 14.60
N ILE A 19 -10.65 -7.34 15.14
CA ILE A 19 -10.40 -5.91 14.94
C ILE A 19 -9.47 -5.78 13.72
N ILE A 20 -9.85 -4.97 12.74
CA ILE A 20 -9.08 -4.77 11.49
C ILE A 20 -8.46 -3.37 11.34
N GLY A 21 -8.80 -2.44 12.25
CA GLY A 21 -8.21 -1.10 12.35
C GLY A 21 -7.33 -0.95 13.60
N ASP A 22 -6.66 0.20 13.73
CA ASP A 22 -5.93 0.54 14.95
C ASP A 22 -6.93 0.92 16.06
N PRO A 23 -6.96 0.21 17.21
CA PRO A 23 -7.91 0.49 18.29
C PRO A 23 -7.62 1.78 19.06
N LEU A 24 -6.46 2.43 18.84
CA LEU A 24 -6.08 3.69 19.47
C LEU A 24 -6.77 4.89 18.81
N PHE A 25 -7.03 4.81 17.51
CA PHE A 25 -7.57 5.91 16.72
C PHE A 25 -9.02 5.68 16.31
N PRO A 26 -9.81 6.75 16.16
CA PRO A 26 -11.19 6.62 15.72
C PRO A 26 -11.27 6.17 14.27
N VAL A 27 -12.27 5.34 14.00
CA VAL A 27 -12.67 4.94 12.64
C VAL A 27 -14.11 5.38 12.36
N ALA A 28 -14.45 5.56 11.09
CA ALA A 28 -15.81 5.85 10.64
C ALA A 28 -16.09 5.31 9.23
N ASN A 29 -17.35 5.40 8.81
CA ASN A 29 -17.84 5.14 7.46
C ASN A 29 -17.24 3.89 6.79
N PRO A 30 -17.38 2.69 7.39
CA PRO A 30 -16.90 1.47 6.75
C PRO A 30 -17.79 1.11 5.54
N SER A 31 -17.15 0.68 4.47
CA SER A 31 -17.77 0.11 3.28
C SER A 31 -17.16 -1.28 3.01
N ILE A 32 -18.00 -2.27 2.75
CA ILE A 32 -17.61 -3.66 2.55
C ILE A 32 -18.19 -4.18 1.24
N GLY A 33 -17.36 -4.84 0.44
CA GLY A 33 -17.77 -5.42 -0.84
C GLY A 33 -16.63 -6.15 -1.52
N HIS A 34 -16.94 -7.11 -2.39
CA HIS A 34 -15.96 -7.76 -3.28
C HIS A 34 -14.68 -8.29 -2.60
N GLY A 35 -14.78 -8.76 -1.35
CA GLY A 35 -13.63 -9.29 -0.59
C GLY A 35 -12.75 -8.23 0.09
N VAL A 36 -13.16 -6.97 0.06
CA VAL A 36 -12.43 -5.82 0.62
C VAL A 36 -13.32 -5.03 1.59
N VAL A 37 -12.71 -4.45 2.61
CA VAL A 37 -13.32 -3.46 3.50
C VAL A 37 -12.52 -2.18 3.42
N ALA A 38 -13.16 -1.06 3.13
CA ALA A 38 -12.56 0.27 3.22
C ALA A 38 -13.21 1.05 4.36
N TRP A 39 -12.45 1.90 5.04
CA TRP A 39 -12.97 2.77 6.10
C TRP A 39 -12.11 4.03 6.19
N GLN A 40 -12.70 5.09 6.72
CA GLN A 40 -11.92 6.27 7.08
C GLN A 40 -11.40 6.15 8.50
N HIS A 41 -10.18 6.61 8.75
CA HIS A 41 -9.54 6.58 10.05
C HIS A 41 -8.69 7.82 10.27
N LYS A 42 -8.33 8.05 11.53
CA LYS A 42 -7.21 8.94 11.86
C LYS A 42 -6.02 8.08 12.26
N TRP A 43 -4.82 8.62 12.21
CA TRP A 43 -3.62 7.97 12.72
C TRP A 43 -2.53 8.99 13.03
N GLY A 44 -1.38 8.54 13.53
CA GLY A 44 -0.21 9.39 13.68
C GLY A 44 -0.24 10.39 14.85
N LEU A 45 -1.41 10.69 15.42
CA LEU A 45 -1.59 11.79 16.39
C LEU A 45 -0.52 11.86 17.49
N ASN A 46 0.33 12.88 17.42
CA ASN A 46 1.21 13.24 18.51
C ASN A 46 0.47 14.12 19.53
N SER A 47 0.14 13.57 20.70
CA SER A 47 -0.61 14.31 21.72
C SER A 47 0.11 15.53 22.31
N MET A 48 1.44 15.64 22.14
CA MET A 48 2.21 16.78 22.65
C MET A 48 2.34 17.91 21.64
N ASP A 49 2.27 17.61 20.35
CA ASP A 49 2.45 18.55 19.25
C ASP A 49 1.74 18.02 18.00
N PRO A 50 0.40 18.15 17.91
CA PRO A 50 -0.37 17.58 16.81
C PRO A 50 -0.17 18.39 15.53
N ASN A 51 0.06 17.70 14.42
CA ASN A 51 0.07 18.30 13.07
C ASN A 51 -1.31 18.21 12.41
N ASP A 52 -1.60 19.10 11.46
CA ASP A 52 -2.86 19.09 10.71
C ASP A 52 -3.02 17.80 9.88
N ALA A 53 -1.93 17.29 9.30
CA ALA A 53 -1.85 15.98 8.61
C ALA A 53 -2.00 14.75 9.54
N GLU A 54 -2.06 14.94 10.86
CA GLU A 54 -2.37 13.86 11.81
C GLU A 54 -3.83 13.96 12.32
N LEU A 55 -4.51 15.04 11.95
CA LEU A 55 -5.86 15.39 12.39
C LEU A 55 -6.89 15.26 11.28
N ASP A 56 -6.47 15.08 10.05
CA ASP A 56 -7.32 14.75 8.92
C ASP A 56 -7.89 13.32 9.02
N TRP A 57 -8.79 13.02 8.10
CA TRP A 57 -9.36 11.70 7.92
C TRP A 57 -8.72 11.06 6.70
N ASP A 58 -8.00 9.96 6.88
CA ASP A 58 -7.48 9.14 5.79
C ASP A 58 -8.41 7.99 5.45
N VAL A 59 -8.20 7.38 4.27
CA VAL A 59 -8.87 6.12 3.90
C VAL A 59 -7.88 4.95 3.89
N LYS A 60 -8.27 3.88 4.57
CA LYS A 60 -7.57 2.59 4.59
C LYS A 60 -8.46 1.49 4.07
N TYR A 61 -7.86 0.45 3.50
CA TYR A 61 -8.58 -0.75 3.09
C TYR A 61 -7.93 -2.04 3.62
N HIS A 62 -8.73 -3.10 3.69
CA HIS A 62 -8.33 -4.42 4.16
C HIS A 62 -8.82 -5.49 3.20
N ILE A 63 -7.89 -6.32 2.73
CA ILE A 63 -8.20 -7.47 1.89
C ILE A 63 -8.49 -8.65 2.82
N ILE A 64 -9.74 -9.14 2.80
CA ILE A 64 -10.25 -10.12 3.76
C ILE A 64 -9.51 -11.46 3.65
N LEU A 65 -9.22 -11.90 2.42
CA LEU A 65 -8.55 -13.17 2.14
C LEU A 65 -7.07 -13.16 2.54
N GLU A 66 -6.40 -12.01 2.37
CA GLU A 66 -4.99 -11.84 2.70
C GLU A 66 -4.78 -11.48 4.18
N ASN A 67 -5.86 -11.06 4.85
CA ASN A 67 -5.84 -10.55 6.21
C ASN A 67 -4.80 -9.43 6.39
N HIS A 68 -4.71 -8.54 5.40
CA HIS A 68 -3.75 -7.44 5.38
C HIS A 68 -4.46 -6.12 5.07
N SER A 69 -4.00 -5.05 5.71
CA SER A 69 -4.54 -3.70 5.54
C SER A 69 -3.51 -2.78 4.88
N TYR A 70 -3.97 -1.95 3.95
CA TYR A 70 -3.16 -1.09 3.11
C TYR A 70 -3.67 0.34 3.15
N GLN A 71 -2.77 1.31 3.07
CA GLN A 71 -3.12 2.72 2.91
C GLN A 71 -3.48 3.01 1.45
N LEU A 72 -4.49 3.84 1.23
CA LEU A 72 -5.01 4.10 -0.11
C LEU A 72 -4.26 5.25 -0.83
N HIS A 73 -3.65 6.16 -0.07
CA HIS A 73 -2.91 7.32 -0.56
C HIS A 73 -1.64 7.56 0.26
N THR A 74 -0.77 8.44 -0.23
CA THR A 74 0.35 8.98 0.54
C THR A 74 -0.12 10.02 1.54
N GLU A 75 0.65 10.25 2.60
CA GLU A 75 0.42 11.33 3.56
C GLU A 75 0.20 12.68 2.86
N ASP A 76 -0.89 13.35 3.19
CA ASP A 76 -1.26 14.69 2.71
C ASP A 76 -1.98 15.49 3.83
N GLU A 77 -2.66 16.58 3.49
CA GLU A 77 -3.36 17.44 4.47
C GLU A 77 -4.88 17.54 4.16
N PHE A 78 -5.41 16.65 3.31
CA PHE A 78 -6.79 16.69 2.86
C PHE A 78 -7.63 15.66 3.59
N ASN A 79 -8.92 15.95 3.82
CA ASN A 79 -9.81 14.95 4.40
C ASN A 79 -10.34 14.01 3.32
N GLN A 80 -9.99 12.73 3.40
CA GLN A 80 -10.58 11.65 2.64
C GLN A 80 -11.73 11.01 3.44
N THR A 81 -12.94 11.07 2.87
CA THR A 81 -14.17 10.68 3.56
C THR A 81 -15.08 9.81 2.70
N GLU A 82 -16.02 9.12 3.37
CA GLU A 82 -17.09 8.33 2.74
C GLU A 82 -16.60 7.30 1.70
N PRO A 83 -15.63 6.42 2.05
CA PRO A 83 -15.12 5.45 1.09
C PRO A 83 -16.23 4.47 0.64
N GLN A 84 -16.23 4.13 -0.65
CA GLN A 84 -17.14 3.19 -1.27
C GLN A 84 -16.36 2.10 -2.00
N VAL A 85 -16.57 0.85 -1.59
CA VAL A 85 -15.99 -0.33 -2.24
C VAL A 85 -16.87 -0.75 -3.42
N MET A 86 -16.27 -0.85 -4.59
CA MET A 86 -16.87 -1.30 -5.84
C MET A 86 -16.13 -2.54 -6.37
N GLU A 87 -16.62 -3.14 -7.45
CA GLU A 87 -15.92 -4.24 -8.09
C GLU A 87 -14.61 -3.74 -8.70
N GLY A 88 -13.46 -4.15 -8.13
CA GLY A 88 -12.13 -3.75 -8.61
C GLY A 88 -11.71 -2.31 -8.29
N TYR A 89 -12.55 -1.51 -7.62
CA TYR A 89 -12.26 -0.11 -7.32
C TYR A 89 -12.67 0.29 -5.90
N ILE A 90 -12.03 1.33 -5.37
CA ILE A 90 -12.45 2.06 -4.18
C ILE A 90 -12.55 3.54 -4.54
N ALA A 91 -13.67 4.18 -4.23
CA ALA A 91 -13.84 5.61 -4.41
C ALA A 91 -14.01 6.32 -3.06
N TRP A 92 -13.59 7.57 -2.95
CA TRP A 92 -13.82 8.40 -1.76
C TRP A 92 -13.96 9.87 -2.14
N LEU A 93 -14.46 10.66 -1.19
CA LEU A 93 -14.54 12.11 -1.31
C LEU A 93 -13.29 12.74 -0.70
N GLN A 94 -12.62 13.61 -1.44
CA GLN A 94 -11.51 14.40 -0.96
C GLN A 94 -11.93 15.86 -0.81
N ASP A 95 -11.81 16.39 0.40
CA ASP A 95 -12.04 17.80 0.68
C ASP A 95 -10.72 18.58 0.59
N SER A 96 -10.64 19.47 -0.40
CA SER A 96 -9.49 20.35 -0.63
C SER A 96 -9.34 21.48 0.41
N GLY A 97 -10.22 21.57 1.41
CA GLY A 97 -10.13 22.53 2.51
C GLY A 97 -10.56 23.98 2.14
N GLY A 98 -11.33 24.14 1.06
CA GLY A 98 -11.76 25.43 0.51
C GLY A 98 -13.28 25.57 0.33
N GLU A 99 -13.72 26.51 -0.51
CA GLU A 99 -15.13 26.65 -0.90
C GLU A 99 -15.55 25.71 -2.05
N GLU A 100 -14.58 24.96 -2.60
CA GLU A 100 -14.82 24.02 -3.69
C GLU A 100 -15.53 22.76 -3.18
N PRO A 101 -16.46 22.19 -3.97
CA PRO A 101 -17.12 20.95 -3.59
C PRO A 101 -16.09 19.80 -3.50
N PRO A 102 -16.31 18.80 -2.63
CA PRO A 102 -15.42 17.65 -2.54
C PRO A 102 -15.27 16.92 -3.87
N GLU A 103 -14.05 16.52 -4.18
CA GLU A 103 -13.73 15.76 -5.39
C GLU A 103 -13.88 14.26 -5.16
N VAL A 104 -14.35 13.52 -6.17
CA VAL A 104 -14.42 12.05 -6.12
C VAL A 104 -13.13 11.48 -6.69
N ILE A 105 -12.36 10.79 -5.85
CA ILE A 105 -11.15 10.07 -6.27
C ILE A 105 -11.49 8.58 -6.41
N ILE A 106 -10.95 7.93 -7.45
CA ILE A 106 -11.15 6.52 -7.73
C ILE A 106 -9.79 5.82 -7.75
N TYR A 107 -9.64 4.80 -6.91
CA TYR A 107 -8.48 3.92 -6.84
C TYR A 107 -8.80 2.54 -7.40
N SER A 108 -7.91 2.01 -8.23
CA SER A 108 -7.99 0.65 -8.77
C SER A 108 -7.35 -0.35 -7.82
N LEU A 109 -8.08 -1.38 -7.44
CA LEU A 109 -7.59 -2.50 -6.63
C LEU A 109 -6.82 -3.55 -7.44
N GLU A 110 -7.03 -3.57 -8.76
CA GLU A 110 -6.19 -4.40 -9.62
C GLU A 110 -4.74 -3.92 -9.51
N GLU A 111 -3.80 -4.86 -9.41
CA GLU A 111 -2.40 -4.58 -9.78
C GLU A 111 -2.43 -4.11 -11.24
N THR A 112 -2.52 -2.80 -11.43
CA THR A 112 -1.93 -2.20 -12.62
C THR A 112 -0.47 -2.59 -12.50
N PHE A 113 -0.07 -3.65 -13.22
CA PHE A 113 1.32 -3.83 -13.56
C PHE A 113 1.73 -2.50 -14.18
N GLU A 114 2.35 -1.62 -13.40
CA GLU A 114 3.23 -0.65 -14.01
C GLU A 114 4.12 -1.52 -14.87
N PRO A 115 4.11 -1.33 -16.20
CA PRO A 115 4.82 -2.23 -17.09
C PRO A 115 6.24 -2.29 -16.54
N TYR A 116 6.66 -3.45 -16.03
CA TYR A 116 7.95 -3.64 -15.36
C TYR A 116 9.04 -3.16 -16.33
N SER A 117 9.36 -1.88 -16.22
CA SER A 117 10.12 -1.10 -17.19
C SER A 117 10.47 0.24 -16.53
N SER A 118 10.92 0.17 -15.28
CA SER A 118 11.93 1.14 -14.89
C SER A 118 13.08 0.95 -15.88
N ARG A 119 13.27 1.90 -16.80
CA ARG A 119 14.35 1.86 -17.81
C ARG A 119 15.69 1.52 -17.16
N THR A 120 15.89 1.97 -15.92
CA THR A 120 17.05 1.66 -15.08
C THR A 120 17.19 0.16 -14.81
N LEU A 121 16.14 -0.51 -14.34
CA LEU A 121 16.17 -1.95 -14.04
C LEU A 121 16.35 -2.78 -15.32
N GLN A 122 15.68 -2.38 -16.41
CA GLN A 122 15.81 -3.04 -17.69
C GLN A 122 17.23 -2.93 -18.24
N ILE A 123 17.85 -1.74 -18.18
CA ILE A 123 19.25 -1.54 -18.57
C ILE A 123 20.17 -2.36 -17.66
N ALA A 124 19.93 -2.38 -16.35
CA ALA A 124 20.75 -3.15 -15.40
C ALA A 124 20.73 -4.65 -15.71
N ILE A 125 19.57 -5.23 -16.04
CA ILE A 125 19.47 -6.65 -16.42
C ILE A 125 20.18 -6.91 -17.76
N ILE A 126 19.99 -6.03 -18.75
CA ILE A 126 20.64 -6.16 -20.07
C ILE A 126 22.18 -6.04 -19.95
N THR A 127 22.70 -5.21 -19.05
CA THR A 127 24.15 -5.08 -18.83
C THR A 127 24.73 -6.19 -17.95
N LEU A 128 23.95 -6.76 -17.03
CA LEU A 128 24.39 -7.83 -16.15
C LEU A 128 24.71 -9.13 -16.91
N ILE A 129 23.88 -9.48 -17.91
CA ILE A 129 24.08 -10.69 -18.72
C ILE A 129 25.46 -10.74 -19.40
N PRO A 130 25.89 -9.74 -20.20
CA PRO A 130 27.21 -9.74 -20.82
C PRO A 130 28.35 -9.61 -19.80
N LEU A 131 28.13 -8.92 -18.68
CA LEU A 131 29.14 -8.82 -17.63
C LEU A 131 29.44 -10.19 -17.02
N LEU A 132 28.39 -10.97 -16.74
CA LEU A 132 28.52 -12.34 -16.21
C LEU A 132 29.18 -13.28 -17.22
N THR A 133 28.87 -13.16 -18.51
CA THR A 133 29.52 -14.01 -19.53
C THR A 133 31.00 -13.67 -19.69
N ILE A 134 31.36 -12.38 -19.70
CA ILE A 134 32.77 -11.95 -19.74
C ILE A 134 33.50 -12.45 -18.49
N TRP A 135 32.91 -12.28 -17.31
CA TRP A 135 33.49 -12.75 -16.06
C TRP A 135 33.72 -14.27 -16.07
N MET A 136 32.75 -15.04 -16.57
CA MET A 136 32.88 -16.50 -16.70
C MET A 136 34.02 -16.90 -17.65
N ILE A 137 34.19 -16.19 -18.78
CA ILE A 137 35.28 -16.44 -19.73
C ILE A 137 36.64 -16.07 -19.12
N GLN A 138 36.74 -14.94 -18.42
CA GLN A 138 37.96 -14.53 -17.72
C GLN A 138 38.37 -15.58 -16.68
N ARG A 139 37.43 -16.00 -15.84
CA ARG A 139 37.61 -17.04 -14.83
C ARG A 139 38.11 -18.36 -15.42
N GLN A 140 37.57 -18.78 -16.57
CA GLN A 140 38.01 -20.00 -17.24
C GLN A 140 39.43 -19.87 -17.79
N ARG A 141 39.79 -18.72 -18.38
CA ARG A 141 41.14 -18.49 -18.90
C ARG A 141 42.20 -18.50 -17.81
N GLU A 142 41.95 -17.82 -16.68
CA GLU A 142 42.88 -17.80 -15.54
C GLU A 142 43.11 -19.19 -14.94
N ASN A 143 42.09 -20.06 -14.93
CA ASN A 143 42.23 -21.45 -14.48
C ASN A 143 43.01 -22.34 -15.45
N ILE A 144 43.01 -22.04 -16.75
CA ILE A 144 43.74 -22.80 -17.76
C ILE A 144 45.22 -22.38 -17.75
N ASP A 145 45.49 -21.09 -17.72
CA ASP A 145 46.85 -20.52 -17.71
C ASP A 145 47.65 -20.98 -16.47
N SER A 146 46.98 -21.09 -15.31
CA SER A 146 47.59 -21.62 -14.08
C SER A 146 47.91 -23.11 -14.11
N THR A 147 47.30 -23.90 -15.00
CA THR A 147 47.60 -25.33 -15.15
C THR A 147 48.82 -25.56 -16.06
N ASP A 148 49.04 -24.67 -17.04
CA ASP A 148 50.18 -24.73 -17.96
C ASP A 148 51.49 -24.22 -17.33
N GLU A 149 51.43 -23.46 -16.22
CA GLU A 149 52.62 -23.02 -15.45
C GLU A 149 53.09 -24.03 -14.38
N GLU A 150 52.32 -25.10 -14.10
CA GLU A 150 52.65 -26.14 -13.12
C GLU A 150 53.21 -27.45 -13.74
N GLU A 151 53.31 -27.57 -15.08
CA GLU A 151 54.01 -28.66 -15.80
C GLU A 151 55.45 -28.27 -16.23
#